data_AF-A0A9X8YR58-F1
#
_entry.id   AF-A0A9X8YR58-F1
#
_cell.length_a   1.000
_cell.length_b   1.000
_cell.length_c   1.000
_cell.angle_alpha   90.00
_cell.angle_beta   90.00
_cell.angle_gamma   90.00
#
_symmetry.space_group_name_H-M   'P 1'
#
loop_
_entity.id
_entity.type
_entity.pdbx_description
1 polymer ?
#
loop_
_entity_poly.entity_id
_entity_poly.type
_entity_poly.pdbx_seq_one_letter_code
_entity_poly.pdbx_strand_id
1 'polypeptide(L)'
;LRKLPLALAVAAGVLSTQALAVDFHGYARSGIGWTGSGGEQQCFKATGAASKYRLGNECETYAELKLGQEVWKEGDKSFYFDTNLAYSVSQRSDWEDVTPGFREVNVQGKNLIEWLPGSTLWAGKRFYQRHDVHMIDF
;
A
#
# COMPACT_ATOMS: atom_id res chain seq x y z
N LEU A 1 10.83 -50.89 3.00
CA LEU A 1 9.61 -50.20 2.52
C LEU A 1 9.10 -49.06 3.42
N ARG A 2 9.48 -48.94 4.71
CA ARG A 2 9.00 -47.88 5.63
C ARG A 2 9.72 -46.51 5.56
N LYS A 3 10.80 -46.36 4.80
CA LYS A 3 11.58 -45.09 4.74
C LYS A 3 11.12 -44.11 3.66
N LEU A 4 10.40 -44.61 2.64
CA LEU A 4 9.87 -43.82 1.54
C LEU A 4 8.85 -42.74 1.97
N PRO A 5 7.86 -43.04 2.85
CA PRO A 5 6.88 -42.03 3.26
C PRO A 5 7.49 -40.93 4.15
N LEU A 6 8.51 -41.26 4.96
CA LEU A 6 9.21 -40.28 5.78
C LEU A 6 10.07 -39.33 4.93
N ALA A 7 10.76 -39.86 3.92
CA ALA A 7 11.52 -39.03 2.98
C ALA A 7 10.61 -38.09 2.15
N LEU A 8 9.42 -38.56 1.77
CA LEU A 8 8.43 -37.74 1.07
C LEU A 8 7.86 -36.63 1.98
N ALA A 9 7.58 -36.93 3.25
CA ALA A 9 7.10 -35.95 4.23
C ALA A 9 8.17 -34.89 4.55
N VAL A 10 9.44 -35.29 4.66
CA VAL A 10 10.56 -34.36 4.86
C VAL A 10 10.79 -33.51 3.60
N ALA A 11 10.71 -34.09 2.40
CA ALA A 11 10.83 -33.33 1.15
C ALA A 11 9.67 -32.31 0.97
N ALA A 12 8.44 -32.68 1.32
CA ALA A 12 7.30 -31.77 1.32
C ALA A 12 7.46 -30.64 2.36
N GLY A 13 7.99 -30.94 3.54
CA GLY A 13 8.30 -29.95 4.59
C GLY A 13 9.44 -28.99 4.23
N VAL A 14 10.40 -29.42 3.40
CA VAL A 14 11.49 -28.56 2.91
C VAL A 14 11.01 -27.69 1.73
N LEU A 15 10.16 -28.21 0.85
CA LEU A 15 9.54 -27.43 -0.24
C LEU A 15 8.47 -26.44 0.25
N SER A 16 7.91 -26.64 1.45
CA SER A 16 6.93 -25.73 2.04
C SER A 16 7.52 -24.45 2.66
N THR A 17 8.81 -24.16 2.43
CA THR A 17 9.51 -23.01 3.06
C THR A 17 9.79 -21.82 2.15
N GLN A 18 9.15 -21.73 0.97
CA GLN A 18 8.96 -20.40 0.39
C GLN A 18 7.86 -19.70 1.18
N ALA A 19 8.26 -19.10 2.29
CA ALA A 19 7.54 -17.97 2.85
C ALA A 19 7.46 -16.92 1.73
N LEU A 20 6.39 -16.99 0.94
CA LEU A 20 5.86 -15.92 0.11
C LEU A 20 5.44 -14.82 1.09
N ALA A 21 6.43 -14.15 1.68
CA ALA A 21 6.21 -13.02 2.56
C ALA A 21 5.72 -11.90 1.66
N VAL A 22 4.40 -11.75 1.61
CA VAL A 22 3.78 -10.59 0.98
C VAL A 22 4.20 -9.36 1.76
N ASP A 23 4.78 -8.39 1.06
CA ASP A 23 5.13 -7.11 1.63
C ASP A 23 3.84 -6.31 1.88
N PHE A 24 3.52 -6.11 3.15
CA PHE A 24 2.39 -5.30 3.58
C PHE A 24 2.86 -3.88 3.92
N HIS A 25 2.37 -2.92 3.13
CA HIS A 25 2.61 -1.51 3.34
C HIS A 25 1.29 -0.74 3.27
N GLY A 26 1.32 0.53 3.63
CA GLY A 26 0.14 1.36 3.53
C GLY A 26 0.29 2.69 4.25
N TYR A 27 -0.85 3.36 4.33
CA TYR A 27 -1.04 4.56 5.11
C TYR A 27 -2.46 4.54 5.63
N ALA A 28 -2.68 4.96 6.88
CA ALA A 28 -4.03 5.09 7.41
C ALA A 28 -4.12 6.27 8.37
N ARG A 29 -5.30 6.92 8.36
CA ARG A 29 -5.76 7.85 9.39
C ARG A 29 -7.22 7.57 9.68
N SER A 30 -7.58 7.65 10.96
CA SER A 30 -8.94 7.51 11.43
C SER A 30 -9.04 8.25 12.76
N GLY A 31 -10.22 8.77 13.09
CA GLY A 31 -10.44 9.44 14.36
C GLY A 31 -11.91 9.70 14.65
N ILE A 32 -12.13 10.37 15.78
CA ILE A 32 -13.43 10.88 16.20
C ILE A 32 -13.21 12.28 16.76
N GLY A 33 -14.16 13.17 16.56
CA GLY A 33 -14.06 14.52 17.10
C GLY A 33 -15.40 15.24 17.16
N TRP A 34 -15.40 16.38 17.83
CA TRP A 34 -16.57 17.20 18.09
C TRP A 34 -16.27 18.67 17.78
N THR A 35 -17.31 19.41 17.43
CA THR A 35 -17.23 20.86 17.28
C THR A 35 -17.74 21.55 18.55
N GLY A 36 -17.08 22.64 18.97
CA GLY A 36 -17.43 23.35 20.21
C GLY A 36 -18.87 23.87 20.27
N SER A 37 -19.47 24.21 19.11
CA SER A 37 -20.88 24.59 19.00
C SER A 37 -21.86 23.41 19.01
N GLY A 38 -21.37 22.18 19.16
CA GLY A 38 -22.13 20.94 19.07
C GLY A 38 -22.01 20.26 17.71
N GLY A 39 -22.25 18.94 17.71
CA GLY A 39 -22.15 18.08 16.54
C GLY A 39 -20.77 17.46 16.32
N GLU A 40 -20.63 16.75 15.20
CA GLU A 40 -19.37 16.15 14.74
C GLU A 40 -18.27 17.21 14.49
N GLN A 41 -17.02 16.76 14.44
CA GLN A 41 -15.88 17.58 14.05
C GLN A 41 -16.09 18.22 12.68
N GLN A 42 -15.85 19.53 12.59
CA GLN A 42 -15.79 20.25 11.33
C GLN A 42 -14.34 20.49 10.93
N CYS A 43 -14.07 20.39 9.63
CA CYS A 43 -12.76 20.68 9.05
C CYS A 43 -12.78 22.02 8.32
N PHE A 44 -11.70 22.79 8.47
CA PHE A 44 -11.58 24.15 7.96
C PHE A 44 -10.58 24.22 6.80
N LYS A 45 -11.03 24.79 5.69
CA LYS A 45 -10.21 25.08 4.51
C LYS A 45 -10.65 26.43 3.95
N ALA A 46 -9.70 27.34 3.71
CA ALA A 46 -10.03 28.64 3.13
C ALA A 46 -10.65 28.47 1.74
N THR A 47 -11.71 29.22 1.45
CA THR A 47 -12.38 29.19 0.14
C THR A 47 -11.37 29.55 -0.96
N GLY A 48 -11.26 28.68 -1.97
CA GLY A 48 -10.31 28.84 -3.07
C GLY A 48 -8.89 28.31 -2.80
N ALA A 49 -8.55 27.90 -1.57
CA ALA A 49 -7.25 27.29 -1.29
C ALA A 49 -7.13 25.87 -1.89
N ALA A 50 -5.91 25.47 -2.25
CA ALA A 50 -5.64 24.11 -2.71
C ALA A 50 -5.62 23.08 -1.56
N SER A 51 -5.19 23.50 -0.37
CA SER A 51 -4.94 22.62 0.79
C SER A 51 -5.41 23.25 2.11
N LYS A 52 -5.22 22.53 3.22
CA LYS A 52 -5.52 22.96 4.60
C LYS A 52 -4.41 22.47 5.53
N TYR A 53 -4.12 23.17 6.62
CA TYR A 53 -3.27 22.62 7.68
C TYR A 53 -3.98 21.44 8.32
N ARG A 54 -3.37 20.25 8.30
CA ARG A 54 -4.08 18.99 8.56
C ARG A 54 -4.20 18.60 10.03
N LEU A 55 -3.28 19.04 10.90
CA LEU A 55 -3.22 18.57 12.30
C LEU A 55 -4.50 18.94 13.05
N GLY A 56 -5.25 17.93 13.52
CA GLY A 56 -6.55 18.12 14.17
C GLY A 56 -7.65 18.63 13.22
N ASN A 57 -7.43 18.55 11.91
CA ASN A 57 -8.28 19.14 10.89
C ASN A 57 -8.47 18.18 9.70
N GLU A 58 -8.57 16.88 9.97
CA GLU A 58 -8.98 15.81 9.05
C GLU A 58 -10.24 15.13 9.61
N CYS A 59 -11.24 14.91 8.76
CA CYS A 59 -12.62 14.58 9.17
C CYS A 59 -13.16 13.34 8.45
N GLU A 60 -12.26 12.45 8.07
CA GLU A 60 -12.55 11.25 7.32
C GLU A 60 -11.61 10.14 7.78
N THR A 61 -12.05 8.89 7.62
CA THR A 61 -11.15 7.76 7.70
C THR A 61 -10.64 7.44 6.31
N TYR A 62 -9.33 7.46 6.15
CA TYR A 62 -8.66 7.20 4.90
C TYR A 62 -7.60 6.12 5.11
N ALA A 63 -7.55 5.13 4.23
CA ALA A 63 -6.56 4.08 4.26
C ALA A 63 -6.10 3.70 2.84
N GLU A 64 -4.82 3.43 2.70
CA GLU A 64 -4.21 2.75 1.55
C GLU A 64 -3.64 1.43 2.04
N LEU A 65 -4.05 0.33 1.41
CA LEU A 65 -3.57 -1.02 1.68
C LEU A 65 -2.77 -1.49 0.47
N LYS A 66 -1.48 -1.74 0.69
CA LYS A 66 -0.55 -2.18 -0.35
C LYS A 66 -0.08 -3.60 -0.05
N LEU A 67 -0.19 -4.45 -1.07
CA LEU A 67 0.38 -5.80 -1.07
C LEU A 67 1.38 -5.87 -2.23
N GLY A 68 2.63 -6.10 -1.89
CA GLY A 68 3.71 -6.26 -2.85
C GLY A 68 4.43 -7.60 -2.67
N GLN A 69 5.21 -7.97 -3.67
CA GLN A 69 6.07 -9.16 -3.60
C GLN A 69 7.19 -9.08 -4.64
N GLU A 70 8.41 -9.46 -4.24
CA GLU A 70 9.45 -9.83 -5.20
C GLU A 70 9.13 -11.22 -5.77
N VAL A 71 8.58 -11.25 -6.98
CA VAL A 71 8.05 -12.48 -7.61
C VAL A 71 9.13 -13.30 -8.32
N TRP A 72 10.29 -12.69 -8.61
CA TRP A 72 11.42 -13.35 -9.22
C TRP A 72 12.72 -12.61 -8.88
N LYS A 73 13.79 -13.38 -8.62
CA LYS A 73 15.14 -12.86 -8.40
C LYS A 73 16.19 -13.85 -8.92
N GLU A 74 17.16 -13.33 -9.67
CA GLU A 74 18.35 -14.07 -10.09
C GLU A 74 19.57 -13.14 -10.06
N GLY A 75 20.50 -13.40 -9.14
CA GLY A 75 21.62 -12.49 -8.87
C GLY A 75 21.12 -11.07 -8.58
N ASP A 76 21.58 -10.11 -9.38
CA ASP A 76 21.24 -8.69 -9.26
C ASP A 76 19.95 -8.29 -9.99
N LYS A 77 19.35 -9.20 -10.78
CA LYS A 77 18.12 -8.96 -11.53
C LYS A 77 16.92 -9.36 -10.65
N SER A 78 15.86 -8.56 -10.65
CA SER A 78 14.61 -8.94 -9.98
C SER A 78 13.35 -8.31 -10.56
N PHE A 79 12.20 -8.94 -10.33
CA PHE A 79 10.88 -8.41 -10.63
C PHE A 79 10.07 -8.25 -9.34
N TYR A 80 9.55 -7.04 -9.14
CA TYR A 80 8.69 -6.70 -8.01
C TYR A 80 7.28 -6.36 -8.52
N PHE A 81 6.27 -7.00 -7.96
CA PHE A 81 4.86 -6.70 -8.21
C PHE A 81 4.30 -5.88 -7.04
N ASP A 82 3.53 -4.83 -7.33
CA ASP A 82 2.97 -3.94 -6.31
C ASP A 82 1.52 -3.57 -6.61
N THR A 83 0.70 -3.51 -5.56
CA THR A 83 -0.72 -3.12 -5.61
C THR A 83 -1.05 -2.06 -4.57
N ASN A 84 -2.13 -1.31 -4.78
CA ASN A 84 -2.66 -0.37 -3.79
C ASN A 84 -4.18 -0.19 -3.93
N LEU A 85 -4.91 -0.53 -2.85
CA LEU A 85 -6.33 -0.25 -2.69
C LEU A 85 -6.51 0.88 -1.68
N ALA A 86 -7.22 1.93 -2.09
CA ALA A 86 -7.53 3.05 -1.21
C ALA A 86 -9.01 3.07 -0.82
N TYR A 87 -9.25 3.38 0.45
CA TYR A 87 -10.55 3.48 1.08
C TYR A 87 -10.69 4.89 1.68
N SER A 88 -11.86 5.50 1.53
CA SER A 88 -12.18 6.78 2.14
C SER A 88 -13.64 6.76 2.57
N VAL A 89 -13.89 6.90 3.86
CA VAL A 89 -15.24 6.86 4.46
C VAL A 89 -15.42 8.01 5.45
N SER A 90 -16.68 8.29 5.79
CA SER A 90 -17.05 9.46 6.60
C SER A 90 -16.83 9.28 8.09
N GLN A 91 -16.43 8.08 8.55
CA GLN A 91 -16.12 7.73 9.94
C GLN A 91 -17.29 7.97 10.91
N ARG A 92 -18.52 7.83 10.43
CA ARG A 92 -19.74 8.13 11.22
C ARG A 92 -20.39 6.89 11.82
N SER A 93 -20.06 5.71 11.32
CA SER A 93 -20.62 4.44 11.77
C SER A 93 -19.60 3.32 11.63
N ASP A 94 -19.89 2.20 12.27
CA ASP A 94 -19.13 0.96 12.11
C ASP A 94 -19.24 0.44 10.67
N TRP A 95 -20.48 0.23 10.20
CA TRP A 95 -20.74 -0.15 8.82
C TRP A 95 -20.79 1.09 7.92
N GLU A 96 -19.85 1.19 6.98
CA GLU A 96 -19.83 2.21 5.94
C GLU A 96 -19.53 1.55 4.57
N ASP A 97 -20.47 1.63 3.64
CA ASP A 97 -20.25 1.17 2.28
C ASP A 97 -19.27 2.09 1.55
N VAL A 98 -18.35 1.50 0.79
CA VAL A 98 -17.31 2.24 0.06
C VAL A 98 -16.96 1.55 -1.25
N THR A 99 -16.77 2.35 -2.30
CA THR A 99 -16.16 1.88 -3.55
C THR A 99 -14.67 2.17 -3.48
N PRO A 100 -13.80 1.15 -3.33
CA PRO A 100 -12.36 1.38 -3.20
C PRO A 100 -11.74 1.89 -4.50
N GLY A 101 -10.73 2.74 -4.38
CA GLY A 101 -9.89 3.14 -5.49
C GLY A 101 -8.78 2.11 -5.74
N PHE A 102 -8.74 1.50 -6.92
CA PHE A 102 -7.60 0.67 -7.33
C PHE A 102 -6.50 1.57 -7.94
N ARG A 103 -5.61 2.05 -7.07
CA ARG A 103 -4.68 3.16 -7.37
C ARG A 103 -3.39 2.68 -8.02
N GLU A 104 -2.86 1.55 -7.60
CA GLU A 104 -1.62 0.99 -8.14
C GLU A 104 -1.79 -0.50 -8.48
N VAL A 105 -1.22 -0.86 -9.62
CA VAL A 105 -0.99 -2.22 -10.10
C VAL A 105 0.13 -2.13 -11.12
N ASN A 106 1.34 -2.48 -10.69
CA ASN A 106 2.52 -2.34 -11.53
C ASN A 106 3.54 -3.45 -11.27
N VAL A 107 4.40 -3.66 -12.27
CA VAL A 107 5.59 -4.51 -12.16
C VAL A 107 6.82 -3.64 -12.39
N GLN A 108 7.87 -3.88 -11.60
CA GLN A 108 9.15 -3.19 -11.65
C GLN A 108 10.26 -4.23 -11.85
N GLY A 109 11.01 -4.10 -12.94
CA GLY A 109 12.14 -4.94 -13.28
C GLY A 109 13.46 -4.22 -13.05
N LYS A 110 14.23 -4.65 -12.05
CA LYS A 110 15.52 -4.05 -11.67
C LYS A 110 16.68 -4.74 -12.39
N ASN A 111 17.66 -3.95 -12.84
CA ASN A 111 18.89 -4.42 -13.49
C ASN A 111 18.68 -5.33 -14.73
N LEU A 112 17.57 -5.14 -15.46
CA LEU A 112 17.27 -5.96 -16.64
C LEU A 112 18.08 -5.54 -17.88
N ILE A 113 18.51 -4.28 -17.94
CA ILE A 113 19.24 -3.72 -19.07
C ILE A 113 20.73 -3.69 -18.70
N GLU A 114 21.52 -4.56 -19.32
CA GLU A 114 22.94 -4.77 -18.97
C GLU A 114 23.81 -3.52 -19.16
N TRP A 115 23.50 -2.70 -20.17
CA TRP A 115 24.22 -1.46 -20.45
C TRP A 115 23.74 -0.25 -19.61
N LEU A 116 22.73 -0.43 -18.75
CA LEU A 116 22.26 0.55 -17.76
C LEU A 116 22.18 -0.09 -16.36
N PRO A 117 23.32 -0.44 -15.74
CA PRO A 117 23.32 -1.01 -14.39
C PRO A 117 22.67 -0.05 -13.39
N GLY A 118 21.83 -0.58 -12.51
CA GLY A 118 21.03 0.16 -11.54
C GLY A 118 19.67 0.64 -12.07
N SER A 119 19.40 0.59 -13.38
CA SER A 119 18.12 1.03 -13.94
C SER A 119 16.96 0.09 -13.54
N THR A 120 15.76 0.66 -13.51
CA THR A 120 14.51 -0.06 -13.27
C THR A 120 13.49 0.26 -14.36
N LEU A 121 13.08 -0.76 -15.11
CA LEU A 121 11.93 -0.65 -16.01
C LEU A 121 10.64 -0.91 -15.23
N TRP A 122 9.55 -0.24 -15.58
CA TRP A 122 8.26 -0.50 -14.94
C TRP A 122 7.09 -0.25 -15.89
N ALA A 123 5.99 -0.95 -15.64
CA ALA A 123 4.74 -0.76 -16.38
C ALA A 123 3.54 -1.01 -15.46
N GLY A 124 2.45 -0.28 -15.72
CA GLY A 124 1.20 -0.35 -14.95
C GLY A 124 0.85 0.96 -14.25
N LYS A 125 -0.19 0.94 -13.41
CA LYS A 125 -0.60 2.09 -12.59
C LYS A 125 0.32 2.20 -11.38
N ARG A 126 0.94 3.37 -11.17
CA ARG A 126 1.96 3.57 -10.13
C ARG A 126 1.95 5.01 -9.62
N PHE A 127 2.17 5.20 -8.33
CA PHE A 127 2.62 6.48 -7.81
C PHE A 127 4.09 6.68 -8.12
N TYR A 128 4.35 7.54 -9.10
CA TYR A 128 5.69 7.78 -9.60
C TYR A 128 6.28 9.03 -8.96
N GLN A 129 7.29 8.83 -8.09
CA GLN A 129 8.14 9.88 -7.53
C GLN A 129 7.35 11.12 -7.08
N ARG A 130 6.31 10.92 -6.27
CA ARG A 130 5.51 12.02 -5.74
C ARG A 130 6.35 12.82 -4.74
N HIS A 131 6.16 14.13 -4.75
CA HIS A 131 6.69 15.06 -3.76
C HIS A 131 5.50 15.73 -3.09
N ASP A 132 5.48 15.76 -1.76
CA ASP A 132 4.39 16.35 -0.98
C ASP A 132 4.91 17.22 0.16
N VAL A 133 4.05 18.11 0.65
CA VAL A 133 4.24 18.86 1.88
C VAL A 133 3.29 18.31 2.93
N HIS A 134 3.79 17.37 3.74
CA HIS A 134 2.99 16.58 4.68
C HIS A 134 2.02 17.39 5.55
N MET A 135 2.45 18.53 6.12
CA MET A 135 1.64 19.32 7.06
C MET A 135 0.38 19.96 6.44
N ILE A 136 0.32 20.05 5.11
CA ILE A 136 -0.84 20.56 4.36
C ILE A 136 -1.48 19.53 3.42
N ASP A 137 -0.90 18.31 3.32
CA ASP A 137 -1.40 17.23 2.46
C ASP A 137 -1.57 17.66 0.98
N PHE A 138 -0.51 18.26 0.42
CA PHE A 138 -0.46 18.76 -0.97
C PHE A 138 0.80 18.32 -1.70
#